data_AF-Q05KD5-F1
#
_entry.id   AF-Q05KD5-F1
#
_cell.length_a   1.000
_cell.length_b   1.000
_cell.length_c   1.000
_cell.angle_alpha   90.00
_cell.angle_beta   90.00
_cell.angle_gamma   90.00
#
_symmetry.space_group_name_H-M   'P 1'
#
loop_
_entity.id
_entity.type
_entity.pdbx_description
1 polymer ?
#
loop_
_entity_poly.entity_id
_entity_poly.type
_entity_poly.pdbx_seq_one_letter_code
_entity_poly.pdbx_strand_id
1 'polypeptide(L)'
;MSDINVFLLEDDLDLAQIVEYNLRKEGYSVRVFHRGTHLLKAIEEETPDLMLLDVMVPDYDGFRVASVLRSRVELKDVPIIFITVKDAEEDKLKGFSLGADDYITKPFSVKELLARVRAVLKRAGKLSTGGVFKLGELEVDTQRYEVRRG
;
A
#
# COMPACT_ATOMS: atom_id res chain seq x y z
N MET A 1 6.59 15.98 7.47
CA MET A 1 6.35 14.88 6.52
C MET A 1 4.91 14.99 6.08
N SER A 2 4.61 14.82 4.80
CA SER A 2 3.21 14.63 4.36
C SER A 2 2.66 13.37 5.05
N ASP A 3 1.46 13.45 5.60
CA ASP A 3 0.79 12.28 6.18
C ASP A 3 0.54 11.27 5.06
N ILE A 4 1.14 10.07 5.18
CA ILE A 4 0.97 9.00 4.19
C ILE A 4 -0.49 8.55 4.23
N ASN A 5 -1.15 8.62 3.07
CA ASN A 5 -2.55 8.26 2.92
C ASN A 5 -2.73 6.84 2.38
N VAL A 6 -3.46 6.01 3.12
CA VAL A 6 -3.72 4.60 2.80
C VAL A 6 -5.20 4.43 2.49
N PHE A 7 -5.51 3.88 1.31
CA PHE A 7 -6.86 3.45 0.98
C PHE A 7 -7.00 1.96 1.24
N LEU A 8 -8.02 1.58 2.01
CA LEU A 8 -8.33 0.20 2.36
C LEU A 8 -9.67 -0.21 1.74
N LEU A 9 -9.68 -1.29 0.96
CA LEU A 9 -10.88 -1.99 0.53
C LEU A 9 -11.06 -3.28 1.33
N GLU A 10 -12.10 -3.35 2.15
CA GLU A 10 -12.41 -4.50 3.01
C GLU A 10 -13.90 -4.46 3.36
N ASP A 11 -14.67 -5.50 3.04
CA ASP A 11 -16.11 -5.53 3.30
C ASP A 11 -16.46 -6.06 4.70
N ASP A 12 -15.56 -6.81 5.35
CA ASP A 12 -15.68 -7.17 6.76
C ASP A 12 -15.44 -5.94 7.64
N LEU A 13 -16.50 -5.46 8.31
CA LEU A 13 -16.46 -4.25 9.14
C LEU A 13 -15.52 -4.38 10.34
N ASP A 14 -15.46 -5.55 10.96
CA ASP A 14 -14.66 -5.78 12.16
C ASP A 14 -13.17 -5.80 11.77
N LEU A 15 -12.84 -6.50 10.69
CA LEU A 15 -11.47 -6.54 10.18
C LEU A 15 -11.02 -5.15 9.69
N ALA A 16 -11.88 -4.45 8.94
CA ALA A 16 -11.60 -3.10 8.46
C ALA A 16 -11.30 -2.15 9.62
N GLN A 17 -12.09 -2.20 10.70
CA GLN A 17 -11.88 -1.39 11.89
C GLN A 17 -10.55 -1.72 12.59
N ILE A 18 -10.22 -3.01 12.72
CA ILE A 18 -8.94 -3.45 13.31
C ILE A 18 -7.76 -2.93 12.48
N VAL A 19 -7.82 -3.06 11.16
CA VAL A 19 -6.75 -2.62 10.26
C VAL A 19 -6.61 -1.09 10.30
N GLU A 20 -7.73 -0.36 10.17
CA GLU A 20 -7.76 1.11 10.24
C GLU A 20 -7.16 1.62 11.54
N TYR A 21 -7.59 1.09 12.69
CA TYR A 21 -7.10 1.51 13.99
C TYR A 21 -5.58 1.36 14.11
N ASN A 22 -5.04 0.22 13.68
CA ASN A 22 -3.61 -0.07 13.81
C ASN A 22 -2.76 0.76 12.83
N LEU A 23 -3.23 0.99 11.61
CA LEU A 23 -2.54 1.86 10.66
C LEU A 23 -2.53 3.33 11.12
N ARG A 24 -3.66 3.83 11.65
CA ARG A 24 -3.72 5.18 12.23
C ARG A 24 -2.78 5.34 13.43
N LYS A 25 -2.65 4.30 14.26
CA LYS A 25 -1.69 4.28 15.37
C LYS A 25 -0.22 4.38 14.92
N GLU A 26 0.10 3.90 13.72
CA GLU A 26 1.43 4.07 13.09
C GLU A 26 1.61 5.45 12.42
N GLY A 27 0.62 6.34 12.49
CA GLY A 27 0.68 7.69 11.95
C GLY A 27 0.23 7.82 10.49
N TYR A 28 -0.45 6.81 9.95
CA TYR A 28 -1.02 6.88 8.60
C TYR A 28 -2.43 7.48 8.62
N SER A 29 -2.74 8.29 7.61
CA SER A 29 -4.12 8.63 7.26
C SER A 29 -4.76 7.43 6.57
N VAL A 30 -5.96 7.04 6.97
CA VAL A 30 -6.63 5.84 6.42
C VAL A 30 -8.06 6.17 6.02
N ARG A 31 -8.38 5.86 4.76
CA ARG A 31 -9.73 5.91 4.21
C ARG A 31 -10.20 4.48 3.88
N VAL A 32 -11.31 4.08 4.49
CA VAL A 32 -11.87 2.74 4.36
C VAL A 32 -13.02 2.74 3.35
N PHE A 33 -13.06 1.70 2.52
CA PHE A 33 -14.10 1.41 1.55
C PHE A 33 -14.58 -0.03 1.75
N HIS A 34 -15.89 -0.22 1.82
CA HIS A 34 -16.49 -1.57 1.91
C HIS A 34 -17.02 -2.06 0.55
N ARG A 35 -16.80 -1.26 -0.48
CA ARG A 35 -17.34 -1.46 -1.84
C ARG A 35 -16.34 -0.97 -2.87
N GLY A 36 -16.03 -1.82 -3.84
CA GLY A 36 -15.06 -1.49 -4.88
C GLY A 36 -15.53 -0.30 -5.72
N THR A 37 -16.83 -0.17 -5.95
CA THR A 37 -17.41 0.96 -6.70
C THR A 37 -17.21 2.32 -6.02
N HIS A 38 -17.22 2.37 -4.68
CA HIS A 38 -16.96 3.60 -3.93
C HIS A 38 -15.48 3.99 -3.97
N LEU A 39 -14.61 2.99 -3.87
CA LEU A 39 -13.17 3.18 -4.01
C LEU A 39 -12.82 3.72 -5.41
N LEU A 40 -13.39 3.14 -6.47
CA LEU A 40 -13.13 3.59 -7.84
C LEU A 40 -13.52 5.05 -8.09
N LYS A 41 -14.58 5.55 -7.44
CA LYS A 41 -14.92 6.97 -7.47
C LYS A 41 -13.91 7.81 -6.69
N ALA A 42 -13.49 7.34 -5.51
CA ALA A 42 -12.55 8.08 -4.69
C ALA A 42 -11.17 8.27 -5.34
N ILE A 43 -10.69 7.27 -6.09
CA ILE A 43 -9.41 7.38 -6.81
C ILE A 43 -9.46 8.32 -8.03
N GLU A 44 -10.65 8.82 -8.41
CA GLU A 44 -10.80 9.91 -9.38
C GLU A 44 -10.59 11.28 -8.75
N GLU A 45 -10.78 11.39 -7.44
CA GLU A 45 -10.69 12.64 -6.68
C GLU A 45 -9.35 12.78 -5.96
N GLU A 46 -8.76 11.65 -5.55
CA GLU A 46 -7.61 11.62 -4.65
C GLU A 46 -6.69 10.43 -4.96
N THR A 47 -5.39 10.67 -5.03
CA THR A 47 -4.37 9.61 -5.21
C THR A 47 -3.80 9.19 -3.85
N PRO A 48 -3.94 7.92 -3.45
CA PRO A 48 -3.35 7.42 -2.20
C PRO A 48 -1.86 7.11 -2.36
N ASP A 49 -1.15 7.04 -1.23
CA ASP A 49 0.24 6.60 -1.18
C ASP A 49 0.38 5.08 -1.12
N LEU A 50 -0.69 4.38 -0.75
CA LEU A 50 -0.78 2.92 -0.70
C LEU A 50 -2.22 2.44 -0.83
N MET A 51 -2.40 1.34 -1.57
CA MET A 51 -3.66 0.59 -1.62
C MET A 51 -3.54 -0.73 -0.87
N LEU A 52 -4.47 -0.97 0.05
CA LEU A 52 -4.73 -2.27 0.64
C LEU A 52 -6.04 -2.80 0.05
N LEU A 53 -6.00 -3.91 -0.66
CA LEU A 53 -7.15 -4.41 -1.41
C LEU A 53 -7.54 -5.82 -0.95
N ASP A 54 -8.75 -5.99 -0.43
CA ASP A 54 -9.40 -7.30 -0.52
C ASP A 54 -9.75 -7.59 -1.98
N VAL A 55 -9.44 -8.82 -2.39
CA VAL A 55 -9.77 -9.36 -3.70
C VAL A 55 -11.27 -9.66 -3.79
N MET A 56 -11.89 -10.12 -2.71
CA MET A 56 -13.28 -10.54 -2.71
C MET A 56 -14.12 -9.55 -1.92
N VAL A 57 -14.73 -8.60 -2.63
CA VAL A 57 -15.78 -7.73 -2.07
C VAL A 57 -17.11 -7.95 -2.81
N PRO A 58 -18.27 -7.65 -2.19
CA PRO A 58 -19.57 -8.06 -2.73
C PRO A 58 -19.91 -7.52 -4.12
N ASP A 59 -19.36 -6.36 -4.49
CA ASP A 59 -19.73 -5.64 -5.71
C ASP A 59 -18.60 -5.53 -6.75
N TYR A 60 -17.40 -6.03 -6.45
CA TYR A 60 -16.25 -5.88 -7.32
C TYR A 60 -15.14 -6.89 -7.03
N ASP A 61 -14.26 -7.13 -8.01
CA ASP A 61 -13.06 -7.95 -7.85
C ASP A 61 -11.86 -7.02 -7.59
N GLY A 62 -11.16 -7.18 -6.47
CA GLY A 62 -9.98 -6.37 -6.14
C GLY A 62 -8.88 -6.41 -7.21
N PHE A 63 -8.77 -7.51 -7.96
CA PHE A 63 -7.87 -7.57 -9.12
C PHE A 63 -8.28 -6.60 -10.24
N ARG A 64 -9.58 -6.39 -10.44
CA ARG A 64 -10.07 -5.39 -11.40
C ARG A 64 -9.77 -3.98 -10.92
N VAL A 65 -9.85 -3.71 -9.62
CA VAL A 65 -9.42 -2.41 -9.06
C VAL A 65 -7.96 -2.16 -9.43
N ALA A 66 -7.07 -3.11 -9.15
CA ALA A 66 -5.65 -2.98 -9.50
C ALA A 66 -5.43 -2.75 -11.01
N SER A 67 -6.16 -3.46 -11.87
CA SER A 67 -6.10 -3.23 -13.32
C SER A 67 -6.50 -1.81 -13.72
N VAL A 68 -7.51 -1.22 -13.06
CA VAL A 68 -7.91 0.17 -13.31
C VAL A 68 -6.81 1.13 -12.87
N LEU A 69 -6.21 0.93 -11.69
CA LEU A 69 -5.10 1.76 -11.23
C LEU A 69 -3.91 1.72 -12.21
N ARG A 70 -3.53 0.54 -12.68
CA ARG A 70 -2.41 0.39 -13.63
C ARG A 70 -2.70 0.97 -15.01
N SER A 71 -3.97 1.12 -15.39
CA SER A 71 -4.37 1.76 -16.65
C SER A 71 -4.30 3.29 -16.64
N ARG A 72 -4.21 3.90 -15.45
CA ARG A 72 -4.20 5.36 -15.26
C ARG A 72 -2.79 5.87 -14.97
N VAL A 73 -2.33 6.88 -15.70
CA VAL A 73 -0.93 7.34 -15.66
C VAL A 73 -0.55 7.86 -14.27
N GLU A 74 -1.48 8.50 -13.59
CA GLU A 74 -1.34 9.10 -12.27
C GLU A 74 -1.39 8.07 -11.12
N LEU A 75 -1.97 6.88 -11.35
CA LEU A 75 -2.12 5.83 -10.34
C LEU A 75 -1.22 4.61 -10.58
N LYS A 76 -0.58 4.52 -11.76
CA LYS A 76 0.17 3.33 -12.17
C LYS A 76 1.31 2.97 -11.21
N ASP A 77 1.87 3.95 -10.50
CA ASP A 77 2.99 3.78 -9.57
C ASP A 77 2.54 3.71 -8.10
N VAL A 78 1.22 3.79 -7.83
CA VAL A 78 0.70 3.61 -6.47
C VAL A 78 0.94 2.16 -6.05
N PRO A 79 1.61 1.91 -4.91
CA PRO A 79 1.86 0.55 -4.47
C PRO A 79 0.56 -0.14 -4.04
N ILE A 80 0.46 -1.43 -4.35
CA ILE A 80 -0.73 -2.25 -4.06
C ILE A 80 -0.33 -3.48 -3.24
N ILE A 81 -1.01 -3.69 -2.11
CA ILE A 81 -0.95 -4.92 -1.32
C ILE A 81 -2.32 -5.57 -1.35
N PHE A 82 -2.38 -6.83 -1.79
CA PHE A 82 -3.61 -7.62 -1.67
C PHE A 82 -3.72 -8.27 -0.29
N ILE A 83 -4.92 -8.31 0.27
CA ILE A 83 -5.25 -8.96 1.55
C ILE A 83 -6.42 -9.91 1.29
N THR A 84 -6.22 -11.23 1.28
CA THR A 84 -7.32 -12.13 0.87
C THR A 84 -7.17 -13.56 1.38
N VAL A 85 -8.28 -14.31 1.41
CA VAL A 85 -8.27 -15.76 1.70
C VAL A 85 -7.82 -16.59 0.50
N LYS A 86 -7.71 -16.00 -0.70
CA LYS A 86 -7.17 -16.68 -1.88
C LYS A 86 -5.68 -16.93 -1.68
N ASP A 87 -5.30 -18.16 -1.37
CA ASP A 87 -3.92 -18.54 -1.07
C ASP A 87 -3.27 -19.41 -2.16
N ALA A 88 -4.07 -19.84 -3.15
CA ALA A 88 -3.63 -20.59 -4.31
C ALA A 88 -2.52 -19.86 -5.07
N GLU A 89 -1.52 -20.62 -5.50
CA GLU A 89 -0.36 -20.11 -6.24
C GLU A 89 -0.77 -19.33 -7.49
N GLU A 90 -1.77 -19.82 -8.23
CA GLU A 90 -2.31 -19.16 -9.42
C GLU A 90 -2.91 -17.78 -9.13
N ASP A 91 -3.64 -17.62 -8.01
CA ASP A 91 -4.22 -16.33 -7.61
C ASP A 91 -3.13 -15.33 -7.21
N LYS A 92 -2.05 -15.79 -6.57
CA LYS A 92 -0.89 -14.95 -6.24
C LYS A 92 -0.12 -14.53 -7.49
N LEU A 93 0.15 -15.48 -8.41
CA LEU A 93 0.80 -15.19 -9.69
C LEU A 93 -0.02 -14.19 -10.53
N LYS A 94 -1.35 -14.31 -10.53
CA LYS A 94 -2.25 -13.34 -11.14
C LYS A 94 -2.12 -11.95 -10.50
N GLY A 95 -2.10 -11.87 -9.17
CA GLY A 95 -1.91 -10.61 -8.44
C GLY A 95 -0.60 -9.91 -8.80
N PHE A 96 0.53 -10.64 -8.81
CA PHE A 96 1.82 -10.08 -9.21
C PHE A 96 1.86 -9.68 -10.69
N SER A 97 1.23 -10.46 -11.57
CA SER A 97 1.15 -10.13 -13.01
C SER A 97 0.35 -8.85 -13.27
N LEU A 98 -0.60 -8.51 -12.40
CA LEU A 98 -1.37 -7.26 -12.43
C LEU A 98 -0.64 -6.09 -11.74
N GLY A 99 0.62 -6.29 -11.33
CA GLY A 99 1.47 -5.26 -10.77
C GLY A 99 1.26 -5.01 -9.28
N ALA A 100 0.86 -6.02 -8.49
CA ALA A 100 0.91 -5.93 -7.04
C ALA A 100 2.35 -5.94 -6.51
N ASP A 101 2.58 -5.19 -5.43
CA ASP A 101 3.88 -5.06 -4.78
C ASP A 101 4.07 -6.07 -3.64
N ASP A 102 2.97 -6.55 -3.06
CA ASP A 102 2.94 -7.60 -2.05
C ASP A 102 1.54 -8.27 -1.95
N TYR A 103 1.51 -9.39 -1.22
CA TYR A 103 0.31 -10.19 -1.00
C TYR A 103 0.28 -10.75 0.43
N ILE A 104 -0.88 -10.64 1.09
CA ILE A 104 -1.11 -11.09 2.47
C ILE A 104 -2.30 -12.05 2.46
N THR A 105 -2.07 -13.29 2.91
CA THR A 105 -3.14 -14.28 3.07
C THR A 105 -3.86 -14.11 4.39
N LYS A 106 -5.19 -14.17 4.40
CA LYS A 106 -6.02 -14.26 5.60
C LYS A 106 -6.02 -15.72 6.12
N PRO A 107 -5.93 -15.96 7.45
CA PRO A 107 -5.75 -14.98 8.52
C PRO A 107 -4.30 -14.47 8.60
N PHE A 108 -4.12 -13.19 8.93
CA PHE A 108 -2.82 -12.56 9.14
C PHE A 108 -2.73 -11.93 10.53
N SER A 109 -1.51 -11.69 10.99
CA SER A 109 -1.30 -10.89 12.20
C SER A 109 -1.20 -9.40 11.86
N VAL A 110 -1.71 -8.53 12.73
CA VAL A 110 -1.55 -7.07 12.57
C VAL A 110 -0.06 -6.69 12.43
N LYS A 111 0.83 -7.36 13.17
CA LYS A 111 2.28 -7.13 13.09
C LYS A 111 2.83 -7.42 11.68
N GLU A 112 2.38 -8.49 11.05
CA GLU A 112 2.76 -8.83 9.68
C GLU A 112 2.27 -7.75 8.70
N LEU A 113 1.00 -7.36 8.79
CA LEU A 113 0.43 -6.32 7.94
C LEU A 113 1.26 -5.03 8.02
N LEU A 114 1.52 -4.54 9.23
CA LEU A 114 2.27 -3.30 9.44
C LEU A 114 3.72 -3.40 8.94
N ALA A 115 4.37 -4.57 9.09
CA ALA A 115 5.72 -4.79 8.58
C ALA A 115 5.76 -4.71 7.05
N ARG A 116 4.79 -5.33 6.36
CA ARG A 116 4.68 -5.33 4.90
C ARG A 116 4.33 -3.96 4.34
N VAL A 117 3.36 -3.27 4.95
CA VAL A 117 3.01 -1.88 4.64
C VAL A 117 4.25 -0.98 4.66
N ARG A 118 5.02 -1.05 5.75
CA ARG A 118 6.26 -0.26 5.90
C ARG A 118 7.31 -0.61 4.83
N ALA A 119 7.49 -1.90 4.54
CA ALA A 119 8.44 -2.36 3.54
C ALA A 119 8.07 -1.89 2.12
N VAL A 120 6.78 -1.97 1.76
CA VAL A 120 6.25 -1.51 0.47
C VAL A 120 6.38 0.00 0.32
N LEU A 121 5.93 0.78 1.31
CA LEU A 121 6.06 2.24 1.31
C LEU A 121 7.52 2.70 1.21
N LYS A 122 8.46 2.00 1.86
CA LYS A 122 9.90 2.28 1.75
C LYS A 122 10.42 2.00 0.34
N ARG A 123 10.05 0.88 -0.29
CA ARG A 123 10.44 0.55 -1.68
C ARG A 123 9.87 1.56 -2.68
N ALA A 124 8.66 2.04 -2.45
CA ALA A 124 8.01 3.07 -3.25
C ALA A 124 8.56 4.50 -3.00
N GLY A 125 9.56 4.67 -2.13
CA GLY A 125 10.13 5.98 -1.80
C GLY A 125 9.19 6.89 -0.99
N LYS A 126 8.05 6.38 -0.53
CA LYS A 126 7.05 7.12 0.27
C LYS A 126 7.49 7.33 1.71
N LEU A 127 8.27 6.39 2.25
CA LEU A 127 8.94 6.55 3.54
C LEU A 127 10.40 6.93 3.30
N SER A 128 10.74 8.18 3.57
CA SER A 128 12.14 8.60 3.66
C SER A 128 12.75 8.00 4.92
N THR A 129 13.72 7.10 4.74
CA THR A 129 14.65 6.78 5.82
C THR A 129 15.53 8.00 5.99
N GLY A 130 15.33 8.81 7.04
CA GLY A 130 16.44 9.64 7.51
C GLY A 130 17.66 8.72 7.67
N GLY A 131 18.78 9.10 7.07
CA GLY A 131 20.00 8.30 6.99
C GLY A 131 21.01 8.80 5.96
N VAL A 132 22.11 8.06 5.87
CA VAL A 132 23.22 8.31 4.95
C VAL A 132 22.92 7.68 3.60
N PHE A 133 22.91 8.44 2.50
CA PHE A 133 22.81 7.91 1.15
C PHE A 133 23.97 8.39 0.27
N LYS A 134 24.40 7.57 -0.70
CA LYS A 134 25.52 7.89 -1.59
C LYS A 134 25.04 8.39 -2.96
N LEU A 135 25.69 9.40 -3.49
CA LEU A 135 25.45 9.99 -4.81
C LEU A 135 26.79 10.26 -5.50
N GLY A 136 27.23 9.31 -6.32
CA GLY A 136 28.58 9.35 -6.89
C GLY A 136 29.65 9.21 -5.79
N GLU A 137 30.59 10.17 -5.74
CA GLU A 137 31.60 10.26 -4.66
C GLU A 137 31.05 10.88 -3.37
N LEU A 138 29.80 11.34 -3.38
CA LEU A 138 29.22 12.03 -2.23
C LEU A 138 28.48 11.05 -1.32
N GLU A 139 28.62 11.26 -0.02
CA GLU A 139 27.90 10.60 1.05
C GLU A 139 27.10 11.66 1.81
N VAL A 140 25.78 11.54 1.81
CA VAL A 140 24.83 12.53 2.35
C VAL A 140 24.15 11.96 3.58
N ASP A 141 24.51 12.44 4.77
CA ASP A 141 23.86 12.12 6.03
C ASP A 141 22.70 13.10 6.32
N THR A 142 21.48 12.65 6.07
CA THR A 142 20.27 13.47 6.28
C THR A 142 19.85 13.60 7.74
N GLN A 143 20.47 12.84 8.65
CA GLN A 143 20.22 12.98 10.10
C GLN A 143 21.19 14.00 10.71
N ARG A 144 22.42 14.07 10.20
CA ARG A 144 23.46 15.00 10.67
C ARG A 144 23.57 16.29 9.85
N TYR A 145 22.82 16.41 8.76
CA TYR A 145 22.95 17.48 7.78
C TYR A 145 24.38 17.62 7.25
N GLU A 146 25.06 16.48 7.08
CA GLU A 146 26.44 16.43 6.59
C GLU A 146 26.49 15.88 5.16
N VAL A 147 27.38 16.45 4.36
CA VAL A 147 27.76 15.89 3.05
C VAL A 147 29.27 15.68 3.07
N ARG A 148 29.71 14.46 2.79
CA ARG A 148 31.12 14.08 2.69
C ARG A 148 31.41 13.68 1.25
N ARG A 149 32.63 13.95 0.78
CA ARG A 149 33.12 13.44 -0.50
C ARG A 149 34.22 12.42 -0.23
N GLY A 150 34.09 11.22 -0.80
CA GLY A 150 35.12 10.18 -0.80
C GLY A 150 36.24 10.48 -1.79
#